data_AF-A0A950XDT9-F1
#
_entry.id   AF-A0A950XDT9-F1
#
_cell.length_a   1.000
_cell.length_b   1.000
_cell.length_c   1.000
_cell.angle_alpha   90.00
_cell.angle_beta   90.00
_cell.angle_gamma   90.00
#
_symmetry.space_group_name_H-M   'P 1'
#
loop_
_entity.id
_entity.type
_entity.pdbx_description
1 polymer ?
#
loop_
_entity_poly.entity_id
_entity_poly.type
_entity_poly.pdbx_seq_one_letter_code
_entity_poly.pdbx_strand_id
1 'polypeptide(L)'
;MADYREHYDEIRAAGAEFVAVSVDPPNKSEVLRQQLSLPFPILCDTGHRVVQEWDIYNPREKGGIAKPSIFAIGPDRRVRYAAVDTVSTRVPASEIIRVLKPGTETYNAERKRYIPKLADWLHAFRNALRR
;
A
#
# COMPACT_ATOMS: atom_id res chain seq x y z
N MET A 1 -9.28 8.88 -0.97
CA MET A 1 -10.05 7.73 -0.43
C MET A 1 -11.44 7.65 -1.05
N ALA A 2 -12.16 8.76 -1.27
CA ALA A 2 -13.45 8.74 -1.97
C ALA A 2 -13.39 8.03 -3.34
N ASP A 3 -12.40 8.37 -4.16
CA ASP A 3 -12.18 7.74 -5.47
C ASP A 3 -12.01 6.20 -5.39
N TYR A 4 -11.20 5.71 -4.45
CA TYR A 4 -11.02 4.28 -4.20
C TYR A 4 -12.27 3.59 -3.64
N ARG A 5 -13.08 4.31 -2.86
CA ARG A 5 -14.36 3.81 -2.36
C ARG A 5 -15.34 3.64 -3.52
N GLU A 6 -15.42 4.62 -4.41
CA GLU A 6 -16.34 4.62 -5.56
C GLU A 6 -16.01 3.51 -6.56
N HIS A 7 -14.73 3.18 -6.73
CA HIS A 7 -14.27 2.15 -7.67
C HIS A 7 -13.90 0.82 -6.99
N TYR A 8 -14.29 0.62 -5.72
CA TYR A 8 -13.88 -0.57 -4.97
C TYR A 8 -14.36 -1.87 -5.64
N ASP A 9 -15.60 -1.91 -6.10
CA ASP A 9 -16.16 -3.09 -6.76
C ASP A 9 -15.46 -3.41 -8.08
N GLU A 10 -15.01 -2.40 -8.82
CA GLU A 10 -14.20 -2.58 -10.04
C GLU A 10 -12.81 -3.13 -9.73
N ILE A 11 -12.17 -2.65 -8.66
CA ILE A 11 -10.89 -3.18 -8.19
C ILE A 11 -11.04 -4.66 -7.80
N ARG A 12 -12.12 -5.02 -7.11
CA ARG A 12 -12.43 -6.42 -6.77
C ARG A 12 -12.75 -7.27 -7.99
N ALA A 13 -13.52 -6.75 -8.94
CA ALA A 13 -13.82 -7.42 -10.20
C ALA A 13 -12.56 -7.66 -11.04
N ALA A 14 -11.55 -6.80 -10.92
CA ALA A 14 -10.22 -6.98 -11.52
C ALA A 14 -9.35 -8.02 -10.78
N GLY A 15 -9.86 -8.67 -9.73
CA GLY A 15 -9.18 -9.74 -9.00
C GLY A 15 -8.22 -9.25 -7.91
N ALA A 16 -8.36 -8.01 -7.46
CA ALA A 16 -7.54 -7.46 -6.39
C ALA A 16 -8.37 -7.11 -5.14
N GLU A 17 -7.76 -7.30 -3.97
CA GLU A 17 -8.28 -6.76 -2.72
C GLU A 17 -7.56 -5.43 -2.44
N PHE A 18 -8.32 -4.41 -2.01
CA PHE A 18 -7.77 -3.11 -1.65
C PHE A 18 -7.70 -2.98 -0.13
N VAL A 19 -6.55 -2.56 0.38
CA VAL A 19 -6.36 -2.24 1.80
C VAL A 19 -5.62 -0.93 1.93
N ALA A 20 -6.07 -0.07 2.85
CA ALA A 20 -5.35 1.14 3.19
C ALA A 20 -4.40 0.89 4.38
N VAL A 21 -3.33 1.66 4.49
CA VAL A 21 -2.41 1.61 5.63
C VAL A 21 -2.27 3.02 6.21
N SER A 22 -2.38 3.15 7.54
CA SER A 22 -2.15 4.40 8.27
C SER A 22 -1.29 4.16 9.50
N VAL A 23 -0.56 5.16 9.96
CA VAL A 23 0.17 5.14 11.24
C VAL A 23 -0.75 5.44 12.43
N ASP A 24 -2.00 5.81 12.16
CA ASP A 24 -3.00 6.07 13.19
C ASP A 24 -3.36 4.81 14.00
N PRO A 25 -3.78 4.97 15.27
CA PRO A 25 -4.29 3.87 16.08
C PRO A 25 -5.66 3.35 15.59
N PRO A 26 -6.01 2.08 15.89
CA PRO A 26 -7.22 1.43 15.40
C PRO A 26 -8.53 2.19 15.68
N ASN A 27 -8.65 2.84 16.83
CA ASN A 27 -9.85 3.61 17.17
C ASN A 27 -10.06 4.80 16.22
N LYS A 28 -8.99 5.52 15.86
CA LYS A 28 -9.07 6.65 14.92
C LYS A 28 -9.30 6.16 13.49
N SER A 29 -8.61 5.09 13.08
CA SER A 29 -8.79 4.51 11.76
C SER A 29 -10.20 3.97 11.55
N GLU A 30 -10.79 3.32 12.55
CA GLU A 30 -12.16 2.81 12.45
C GLU A 30 -13.20 3.93 12.37
N VAL A 31 -13.05 5.00 13.16
CA VAL A 31 -13.91 6.19 13.04
C VAL A 31 -13.83 6.77 11.64
N LEU A 32 -12.63 6.92 11.08
CA LEU A 32 -12.44 7.42 9.71
C LEU A 32 -13.08 6.50 8.67
N ARG A 33 -12.92 5.18 8.82
CA ARG A 33 -13.48 4.16 7.93
C ARG A 33 -15.01 4.27 7.89
N GLN A 34 -15.64 4.41 9.06
CA GLN A 34 -17.09 4.56 9.19
C GLN A 34 -17.57 5.90 8.62
N GLN A 35 -16.93 7.01 9.00
CA GLN A 35 -17.29 8.35 8.53
C GLN A 35 -17.24 8.48 7.01
N LEU A 36 -16.27 7.84 6.36
CA LEU A 36 -16.13 7.85 4.91
C LEU A 36 -16.87 6.70 4.22
N SER A 37 -17.52 5.81 4.99
CA SER A 37 -18.17 4.59 4.49
C SER A 37 -17.25 3.78 3.57
N LEU A 38 -16.01 3.54 4.02
CA LEU A 38 -15.03 2.81 3.23
C LEU A 38 -15.34 1.30 3.25
N PRO A 39 -15.47 0.67 2.07
CA PRO A 39 -15.78 -0.76 1.96
C PRO A 39 -14.55 -1.66 2.13
N PHE A 40 -13.38 -1.07 2.39
CA PHE A 40 -12.10 -1.74 2.61
C PHE A 40 -11.51 -1.42 3.99
N PRO A 41 -10.67 -2.31 4.54
CA PRO A 41 -10.04 -2.09 5.84
C PRO A 41 -8.91 -1.06 5.79
N ILE A 42 -8.61 -0.48 6.96
CA ILE A 42 -7.40 0.31 7.22
C ILE A 42 -6.52 -0.46 8.19
N LEU A 43 -5.34 -0.88 7.73
CA LEU A 43 -4.30 -1.49 8.57
C LEU A 43 -3.54 -0.40 9.33
N CYS A 44 -3.30 -0.65 10.61
CA CYS A 44 -2.68 0.32 11.51
C CYS A 44 -1.20 -0.02 11.74
N ASP A 45 -0.30 0.83 11.26
CA ASP A 45 1.15 0.78 11.44
C ASP A 45 1.60 1.76 12.54
N THR A 46 1.04 1.60 13.75
CA THR A 46 1.30 2.50 14.88
C THR A 46 2.77 2.56 15.31
N GLY A 47 3.54 1.52 14.99
CA GLY A 47 4.98 1.44 15.22
C GLY A 47 5.84 2.02 14.10
N HIS A 48 5.24 2.55 13.03
CA HIS A 48 5.92 3.05 11.83
C HIS A 48 6.79 2.01 11.10
N ARG A 49 6.57 0.72 11.35
CA ARG A 49 7.43 -0.35 10.83
C ARG A 49 7.23 -0.54 9.33
N VAL A 50 5.98 -0.59 8.87
CA VAL A 50 5.66 -0.76 7.44
C VAL A 50 6.14 0.47 6.66
N VAL A 51 5.84 1.67 7.13
CA VAL A 51 6.23 2.90 6.42
C VAL A 51 7.75 3.08 6.34
N GLN A 52 8.50 2.59 7.32
CA GLN A 52 9.95 2.58 7.31
C GLN A 52 10.53 1.48 6.40
N GLU A 53 10.03 0.24 6.51
CA GLU A 53 10.49 -0.89 5.69
C GLU A 53 10.25 -0.64 4.19
N TRP A 54 9.20 0.10 3.84
CA TRP A 54 8.85 0.44 2.46
C TRP A 54 9.44 1.78 1.97
N ASP A 55 10.30 2.43 2.76
CA ASP A 55 10.96 3.71 2.42
C ASP A 55 9.99 4.87 2.09
N ILE A 56 8.81 4.84 2.72
CA ILE A 56 7.74 5.85 2.55
C ILE A 56 7.54 6.71 3.81
N TYR A 57 8.34 6.55 4.85
CA TYR A 57 8.22 7.37 6.06
C TYR A 57 8.63 8.84 5.81
N ASN A 58 7.80 9.77 6.23
CA ASN A 58 8.02 11.22 6.20
C ASN A 58 8.03 11.79 7.63
N PRO A 59 9.21 11.96 8.26
CA PRO A 59 9.30 12.46 9.63
C PRO A 59 8.93 13.94 9.76
N ARG A 60 8.95 14.70 8.64
CA ARG A 60 8.71 16.16 8.66
C ARG A 60 7.23 16.51 8.68
N GLU A 61 6.35 15.56 8.39
CA GLU A 61 4.93 15.79 8.27
C GLU A 61 4.18 15.14 9.44
N LYS A 62 3.43 15.96 10.19
CA LYS A 62 2.54 15.53 11.29
C LYS A 62 3.19 14.60 12.33
N GLY A 63 4.49 14.75 12.58
CA GLY A 63 5.22 13.93 13.55
C GLY A 63 5.61 12.54 13.03
N GLY A 64 5.51 12.29 11.73
CA GLY A 64 5.90 11.04 11.09
C GLY A 64 4.73 10.30 10.47
N ILE A 65 4.51 10.47 9.16
CA ILE A 65 3.47 9.75 8.42
C ILE A 65 4.01 9.12 7.14
N ALA A 66 3.22 8.28 6.49
CA ALA A 66 3.54 7.80 5.15
C ALA A 66 3.46 8.94 4.12
N LYS A 67 4.42 8.99 3.20
CA LYS A 67 4.25 9.66 1.91
C LYS A 67 3.07 9.04 1.16
N PRO A 68 2.27 9.81 0.42
CA PRO A 68 1.24 9.26 -0.46
C PRO A 68 1.86 8.21 -1.37
N SER A 69 1.35 6.99 -1.28
CA SER A 69 1.91 5.86 -2.01
C SER A 69 0.87 4.78 -2.26
N ILE A 70 1.06 4.06 -3.37
CA ILE A 70 0.27 2.88 -3.76
C ILE A 70 1.19 1.81 -4.29
N PHE A 71 0.93 0.58 -3.86
CA PHE A 71 1.62 -0.61 -4.30
C PHE A 71 0.61 -1.65 -4.77
N ALA A 72 0.82 -2.21 -5.96
CA ALA A 72 0.10 -3.40 -6.39
C ALA A 72 1.02 -4.62 -6.17
N ILE A 73 0.57 -5.58 -5.38
CA ILE A 73 1.32 -6.77 -5.00
C ILE A 73 0.67 -7.97 -5.68
N GLY A 74 1.44 -8.70 -6.49
CA GLY A 74 0.98 -9.92 -7.14
C GLY A 74 0.81 -11.09 -6.17
N PRO A 75 0.10 -12.16 -6.57
CA PRO A 75 -0.10 -13.36 -5.74
C PRO A 75 1.22 -14.08 -5.38
N ASP A 76 2.28 -13.84 -6.14
CA ASP A 76 3.65 -14.29 -5.88
C ASP A 76 4.39 -13.45 -4.82
N ARG A 77 3.69 -12.50 -4.19
CA ARG A 77 4.22 -11.53 -3.20
C ARG A 77 5.26 -10.57 -3.78
N ARG A 78 5.25 -10.35 -5.09
CA ARG A 78 6.11 -9.36 -5.74
C ARG A 78 5.34 -8.07 -6.03
N VAL A 79 5.99 -6.93 -5.79
CA VAL A 79 5.47 -5.63 -6.21
C VAL A 79 5.47 -5.58 -7.74
N ARG A 80 4.29 -5.38 -8.33
CA ARG A 80 4.05 -5.25 -9.78
C ARG A 80 3.92 -3.81 -10.22
N TYR A 81 3.56 -2.93 -9.29
CA TYR A 81 3.45 -1.49 -9.49
C TYR A 81 3.74 -0.77 -8.18
N ALA A 82 4.43 0.35 -8.26
CA ALA A 82 4.68 1.25 -7.14
C ALA A 82 4.59 2.70 -7.62
N ALA A 83 3.78 3.48 -6.94
CA ALA A 83 3.79 4.94 -7.03
C ALA A 83 4.06 5.47 -5.63
N VAL A 84 5.16 6.21 -5.48
CA VAL A 84 5.54 6.86 -4.22
C VAL A 84 5.77 8.32 -4.54
N ASP A 85 4.85 9.18 -4.11
CA ASP A 85 4.94 10.60 -4.45
C ASP A 85 5.92 11.34 -3.54
N THR A 86 6.67 12.24 -4.15
CA THR A 86 7.29 13.39 -3.49
C THR A 86 6.41 14.64 -3.54
N VAL A 87 5.39 14.70 -4.42
CA VAL A 87 4.58 15.92 -4.65
C VAL A 87 3.14 15.57 -5.04
N SER A 88 2.20 15.75 -4.10
CA SER A 88 0.75 16.03 -4.22
C SER A 88 -0.20 15.27 -5.17
N THR A 89 0.24 14.43 -6.11
CA THR A 89 -0.65 13.87 -7.14
C THR A 89 -1.10 12.44 -6.82
N ARG A 90 -2.17 12.31 -6.03
CA ARG A 90 -2.77 11.00 -5.75
C ARG A 90 -3.08 10.24 -7.05
N VAL A 91 -2.56 9.02 -7.16
CA VAL A 91 -2.91 8.09 -8.23
C VAL A 91 -4.43 7.88 -8.24
N PRO A 92 -5.12 8.03 -9.38
CA PRO A 92 -6.55 7.75 -9.48
C PRO A 92 -6.83 6.24 -9.50
N ALA A 93 -7.99 5.83 -9.02
CA ALA A 93 -8.37 4.42 -8.96
C ALA A 93 -8.43 3.78 -10.37
N SER A 94 -8.79 4.55 -11.39
CA SER A 94 -8.78 4.11 -12.80
C SER A 94 -7.40 3.67 -13.29
N GLU A 95 -6.33 4.30 -12.80
CA GLU A 95 -4.95 3.89 -13.09
C GLU A 95 -4.66 2.52 -12.47
N ILE A 96 -5.10 2.30 -11.24
CA ILE A 96 -4.93 1.02 -10.54
C ILE A 96 -5.70 -0.09 -11.26
N ILE A 97 -6.94 0.16 -11.67
CA ILE A 97 -7.73 -0.78 -12.46
C ILE A 97 -7.02 -1.13 -13.78
N ARG A 98 -6.41 -0.14 -14.44
CA ARG A 98 -5.62 -0.37 -15.66
C ARG A 98 -4.42 -1.26 -15.41
N VAL A 99 -3.69 -1.03 -14.32
CA VAL A 99 -2.52 -1.82 -13.91
C VAL A 99 -2.91 -3.26 -13.57
N LEU A 100 -4.11 -3.49 -13.03
CA LEU A 100 -4.59 -4.81 -12.65
C LEU A 100 -5.05 -5.67 -13.85
N LYS A 101 -5.35 -5.07 -15.00
CA LYS A 101 -5.79 -5.82 -16.18
C LYS A 101 -4.66 -6.74 -16.71
N PRO A 102 -4.99 -7.96 -17.17
CA PRO A 102 -3.99 -8.86 -17.74
C PRO A 102 -3.39 -8.27 -19.01
N GLY A 103 -2.07 -8.41 -19.19
CA GLY A 103 -1.36 -8.00 -20.41
C GLY A 103 -0.85 -6.56 -20.43
N THR A 104 -1.12 -5.76 -19.41
CA THR A 104 -0.46 -4.46 -19.23
C THR A 104 0.98 -4.73 -18.77
N GLU A 105 1.97 -4.37 -19.61
CA GLU A 105 3.37 -4.41 -19.19
C GLU A 105 3.52 -3.58 -17.92
N THR A 106 3.96 -4.23 -16.85
CA THR A 106 4.25 -3.58 -15.58
C THR A 106 5.21 -2.43 -15.85
N TYR A 107 4.80 -1.19 -15.55
CA TYR A 107 5.73 -0.06 -15.55
C TYR A 107 6.96 -0.52 -14.77
N ASN A 108 8.12 -0.50 -15.45
CA ASN A 108 9.40 -0.73 -14.83
C ASN A 108 9.58 0.38 -13.79
N ALA A 109 9.03 0.18 -12.59
CA ALA A 109 9.51 0.88 -11.41
C ALA A 109 11.00 0.61 -11.43
N GLU A 110 11.80 1.65 -11.71
CA GLU A 110 13.25 1.54 -11.75
C GLU A 110 13.63 0.71 -10.54
N ARG A 111 14.21 -0.47 -10.79
CA ARG A 111 14.56 -1.39 -9.72
C ARG A 111 15.61 -0.68 -8.89
N LYS A 112 15.20 0.05 -7.85
CA LYS A 112 16.11 0.48 -6.80
C LYS A 112 16.72 -0.81 -6.27
N ARG A 113 18.03 -0.96 -6.47
CA ARG A 113 18.78 -2.09 -5.94
C ARG A 113 18.61 -2.07 -4.42
N TYR A 114 17.70 -2.90 -3.94
CA TYR A 114 17.49 -3.10 -2.52
C TYR A 114 18.39 -4.24 -2.07
N ILE A 115 19.35 -3.93 -1.20
CA ILE A 115 20.19 -4.94 -0.55
C ILE A 115 19.48 -5.30 0.76
N PRO A 116 18.95 -6.53 0.89
CA PRO A 116 18.24 -6.94 2.09
C PRO A 116 19.16 -6.91 3.31
N LYS A 117 18.67 -6.34 4.41
CA LYS A 117 19.33 -6.33 5.71
C LYS A 117 19.07 -7.66 6.43
N LEU A 118 19.86 -7.94 7.47
CA LEU A 118 19.70 -9.17 8.28
C LEU A 118 18.29 -9.31 8.90
N ALA A 119 17.65 -8.19 9.22
CA ALA A 119 16.27 -8.17 9.71
C ALA A 119 15.28 -8.70 8.65
N ASP A 120 15.50 -8.40 7.37
CA ASP A 120 14.65 -8.86 6.26
C ASP A 120 14.75 -10.37 6.07
N TRP A 121 15.93 -10.96 6.33
CA TRP A 121 16.13 -12.41 6.34
C TRP A 121 15.35 -13.09 7.48
N LEU A 122 15.39 -12.52 8.68
CA LEU A 122 14.59 -13.03 9.81
C LEU A 122 13.08 -12.94 9.52
N HIS A 123 12.63 -11.85 8.89
CA HIS A 123 11.24 -11.68 8.48
C HIS A 123 10.82 -12.66 7.39
N ALA A 124 11.67 -12.90 6.39
CA ALA A 124 11.43 -13.88 5.33
C ALA A 124 11.28 -15.29 5.91
N PHE A 125 12.17 -15.67 6.83
CA PHE A 125 12.14 -16.98 7.50
C PHE A 125 10.87 -17.15 8.36
N ARG A 126 10.53 -16.13 9.16
CA ARG A 126 9.30 -16.14 9.99
C ARG A 126 8.03 -16.26 9.13
N ASN A 127 7.98 -15.60 7.99
CA ASN A 127 6.84 -15.69 7.08
C ASN A 127 6.77 -17.02 6.33
N ALA A 128 7.92 -17.67 6.08
CA ALA A 128 7.99 -19.00 5.46
C ALA A 128 7.48 -20.10 6.40
N LEU A 129 7.66 -19.95 7.71
CA LEU A 129 7.22 -20.88 8.75
C LEU A 129 5.74 -20.75 9.16
N ARG A 130 5.01 -19.75 8.64
CA ARG A 130 3.56 -19.54 8.91
C ARG A 130 2.65 -20.09 7.80
N ARG A 131 3.18 -20.91 6.89
CA ARG A 131 2.41 -21.72 5.93
C ARG A 131 2.36 -23.16 6.44
#